data_AF-A0A6I9MVS9-F1
#
_entry.id   AF-A0A6I9MVS9-F1
#
_cell.length_a   1.000
_cell.length_b   1.000
_cell.length_c   1.000
_cell.angle_alpha   90.00
_cell.angle_beta   90.00
_cell.angle_gamma   90.00
#
_symmetry.space_group_name_H-M   'P 1'
#
loop_
_entity.id
_entity.type
_entity.pdbx_description
1 polymer ?
#
loop_
_entity_poly.entity_id
_entity_poly.type
_entity_poly.pdbx_seq_one_letter_code
_entity_poly.pdbx_strand_id
1 'polypeptide(L)'
;MEMIMISGCILVLPVFAFIYSFMFWPGSLLKAYNWYMRRRLGLVIRYCKSGSYRFCYSSRGTPGGATPSLLLLHGFSASKDMWLPIVK
;
A
#
# COMPACT_ATOMS: atom_id res chain seq x y z
N MET A 1 34.36 5.64 -21.51
CA MET A 1 33.08 5.42 -22.21
C MET A 1 32.20 4.42 -21.47
N GLU A 2 32.72 3.25 -21.07
CA GLU A 2 31.92 2.21 -20.38
C GLU A 2 31.23 2.71 -19.10
N MET A 3 31.94 3.46 -18.25
CA MET A 3 31.36 4.02 -17.01
C MET A 3 30.19 4.99 -17.26
N ILE A 4 30.25 5.78 -18.34
CA ILE A 4 29.17 6.72 -18.71
C ILE A 4 27.96 5.94 -19.22
N MET A 5 28.20 4.89 -20.02
CA MET A 5 27.13 4.03 -20.54
C MET A 5 26.43 3.28 -19.41
N ILE A 6 27.18 2.67 -18.48
CA ILE A 6 26.63 1.97 -17.32
C ILE A 6 25.83 2.93 -16.44
N SER A 7 26.40 4.10 -16.14
CA SER A 7 25.71 5.13 -15.33
C SER A 7 24.45 5.64 -16.02
N GLY A 8 24.48 5.81 -17.34
CA GLY A 8 23.33 6.18 -18.15
C GLY A 8 22.23 5.12 -18.10
N CYS A 9 22.57 3.84 -18.27
CA CYS A 9 21.60 2.74 -18.19
C CYS A 9 20.94 2.65 -16.80
N ILE A 10 21.69 2.84 -15.71
CA ILE A 10 21.16 2.81 -14.33
C ILE A 10 20.10 3.89 -14.13
N LEU A 11 20.23 5.06 -14.76
CA LEU A 11 19.24 6.14 -14.67
C LEU A 11 18.06 5.94 -15.63
N VAL A 12 18.37 5.54 -16.86
CA VAL A 12 17.39 5.46 -17.95
C VAL A 12 16.41 4.30 -17.74
N LEU A 13 16.89 3.15 -17.28
CA LEU A 13 16.05 1.96 -17.12
C LEU A 13 14.92 2.14 -16.08
N PRO A 14 15.15 2.65 -14.85
CA PRO A 14 14.08 2.90 -13.89
C PRO A 14 13.08 3.94 -14.38
N VAL A 15 13.53 4.98 -15.10
CA VAL A 15 12.66 6.03 -15.63
C VAL A 15 11.73 5.45 -16.70
N PHE A 16 12.25 4.66 -17.65
CA PHE A 16 11.40 4.00 -18.64
C PHE A 16 10.46 2.98 -18.01
N ALA A 17 10.94 2.19 -17.04
CA ALA A 17 10.08 1.24 -16.32
C ALA A 17 8.95 1.96 -15.57
N PHE A 18 9.22 3.12 -14.97
CA PHE A 18 8.21 3.94 -14.30
C PHE A 18 7.19 4.50 -15.30
N ILE A 19 7.64 5.12 -16.39
CA ILE A 19 6.76 5.66 -17.44
C ILE A 19 5.87 4.56 -18.02
N TYR A 20 6.46 3.42 -18.38
CA TYR A 20 5.75 2.27 -18.90
C TYR A 20 4.69 1.76 -17.90
N SER A 21 5.08 1.58 -16.64
CA SER A 21 4.16 1.14 -15.58
C SER A 21 3.02 2.15 -15.36
N PHE A 22 3.31 3.44 -15.45
CA PHE A 22 2.32 4.50 -15.30
C PHE A 22 1.30 4.49 -16.44
N MET A 23 1.76 4.33 -17.68
CA MET A 23 0.90 4.33 -18.86
C MET A 23 0.06 3.06 -18.97
N PHE A 24 0.67 1.90 -18.75
CA PHE A 24 0.01 0.62 -19.02
C PHE A 24 -0.61 -0.02 -17.78
N TRP A 25 -0.01 0.14 -16.59
CA TRP A 25 -0.45 -0.48 -15.34
C TRP A 25 -0.53 0.50 -14.14
N PRO A 26 -1.31 1.59 -14.25
CA PRO A 26 -1.41 2.57 -13.16
C PRO A 26 -1.90 1.95 -11.83
N GLY A 27 -2.76 0.92 -11.91
CA GLY A 27 -3.23 0.19 -10.73
C GLY A 27 -2.13 -0.56 -9.98
N SER A 28 -1.07 -1.00 -10.67
CA SER A 28 0.08 -1.66 -10.03
C SER A 28 0.92 -0.68 -9.23
N LEU A 29 1.13 0.54 -9.75
CA LEU A 29 1.81 1.62 -9.02
C LEU A 29 1.04 1.97 -7.74
N LEU A 30 -0.29 2.12 -7.82
CA LEU A 30 -1.11 2.41 -6.64
C LEU A 30 -1.04 1.28 -5.60
N LYS A 31 -1.08 0.01 -6.04
CA LYS A 31 -0.92 -1.14 -5.14
C LYS A 31 0.46 -1.16 -4.46
N ALA A 32 1.53 -0.87 -5.20
CA ALA A 32 2.90 -0.80 -4.68
C ALA A 32 3.04 0.32 -3.65
N TYR A 33 2.51 1.51 -3.96
CA TYR A 33 2.47 2.65 -3.04
C TYR A 33 1.71 2.31 -1.75
N ASN A 34 0.48 1.78 -1.86
CA ASN A 34 -0.31 1.40 -0.69
C ASN A 34 0.36 0.30 0.14
N TRP A 35 1.03 -0.66 -0.51
CA TRP A 35 1.81 -1.71 0.13
C TRP A 35 2.99 -1.15 0.92
N TYR A 36 3.71 -0.18 0.35
CA TYR A 36 4.81 0.49 1.01
C TYR A 36 4.33 1.28 2.23
N MET A 37 3.26 2.05 2.06
CA MET A 37 2.67 2.84 3.15
C MET A 37 2.16 1.95 4.29
N ARG A 38 1.49 0.83 3.98
CA ARG A 38 1.06 -0.14 5.02
C ARG A 38 2.23 -0.68 5.82
N ARG A 39 3.31 -1.10 5.15
CA ARG A 39 4.54 -1.56 5.81
C ARG A 39 5.13 -0.48 6.71
N ARG A 40 5.28 0.74 6.19
CA ARG A 40 5.83 1.88 6.94
C ARG A 40 5.03 2.20 8.20
N LEU A 41 3.71 2.04 8.15
CA LEU A 41 2.79 2.34 9.27
C LEU A 41 2.59 1.19 10.26
N GLY A 42 3.29 0.06 10.07
CA GLY A 42 3.15 -1.13 10.91
C GLY A 42 1.77 -1.81 10.79
N LEU A 43 1.04 -1.55 9.70
CA LEU A 43 -0.27 -2.14 9.47
C LEU A 43 -0.14 -3.55 8.90
N VAL A 44 -0.85 -4.50 9.51
CA VAL A 44 -0.96 -5.88 9.03
C VAL A 44 -2.36 -6.13 8.46
N ILE A 45 -2.42 -6.86 7.35
CA ILE A 45 -3.68 -7.29 6.73
C ILE A 45 -4.19 -8.52 7.46
N ARG A 46 -5.46 -8.49 7.86
CA ARG A 46 -6.16 -9.60 8.49
C ARG A 46 -7.48 -9.86 7.78
N TYR A 47 -8.03 -11.04 8.05
CA TYR A 47 -9.32 -11.47 7.51
C TYR A 47 -10.19 -11.99 8.65
N CYS A 48 -11.47 -11.64 8.63
CA CYS A 48 -12.47 -12.26 9.50
C CYS A 48 -13.63 -12.78 8.65
N LYS A 49 -14.26 -13.86 9.11
CA LYS A 49 -15.45 -14.43 8.49
C LYS A 49 -16.66 -14.12 9.36
N SER A 50 -17.76 -13.73 8.74
CA SER A 50 -19.06 -13.58 9.39
C SER A 50 -20.16 -14.01 8.42
N GLY A 51 -20.91 -15.05 8.78
CA GLY A 51 -21.84 -15.72 7.87
C GLY A 51 -21.13 -16.22 6.60
N SER A 52 -21.68 -15.86 5.44
CA SER A 52 -21.12 -16.16 4.12
C SER A 52 -20.05 -15.17 3.65
N TYR A 53 -19.74 -14.13 4.42
CA TYR A 53 -18.84 -13.05 4.02
C TYR A 53 -17.44 -13.20 4.62
N ARG A 54 -16.41 -12.80 3.84
CA ARG A 54 -15.04 -12.64 4.31
C ARG A 54 -14.62 -11.17 4.22
N PHE A 55 -14.43 -10.54 5.37
CA PHE A 55 -13.98 -9.16 5.46
C PHE A 55 -12.44 -9.12 5.51
N CYS A 56 -11.85 -8.21 4.73
CA CYS A 56 -10.42 -7.94 4.73
C CYS A 56 -10.18 -6.58 5.37
N TYR A 57 -9.38 -6.51 6.43
CA TYR A 57 -9.12 -5.28 7.17
C TYR A 57 -7.64 -5.11 7.49
N SER A 58 -7.23 -3.87 7.79
CA SER A 58 -5.89 -3.52 8.24
C SER A 58 -5.93 -3.25 9.75
N SER A 59 -4.92 -3.69 10.49
CA SER A 59 -4.83 -3.45 11.94
C SER A 59 -3.38 -3.19 12.36
N ARG A 60 -3.19 -2.46 13.46
CA ARG A 60 -1.90 -2.31 14.16
C ARG A 60 -2.13 -2.21 15.66
N GLY A 61 -1.08 -2.39 16.44
CA GLY A 61 -1.14 -2.39 17.91
C GLY A 61 -1.61 -3.72 18.48
N THR A 62 -1.87 -3.73 19.78
CA THR A 62 -2.12 -4.94 20.57
C THR A 62 -3.57 -4.96 21.06
N PRO A 63 -4.41 -5.91 20.62
CA PRO A 63 -5.76 -6.07 21.14
C PRO A 63 -5.76 -6.31 22.65
N GLY A 64 -6.73 -5.74 23.37
CA GLY A 64 -6.89 -5.94 24.82
C GLY A 64 -5.87 -5.21 25.72
N GLY A 65 -5.01 -4.36 25.15
CA GLY A 65 -4.12 -3.49 25.92
C GLY A 65 -4.82 -2.28 26.54
N ALA A 66 -4.06 -1.44 27.25
CA ALA A 66 -4.55 -0.22 27.88
C ALA A 66 -5.03 0.86 26.89
N THR A 67 -4.62 0.76 25.62
CA THR A 67 -5.05 1.68 24.55
C THR A 67 -6.38 1.24 23.94
N PRO A 68 -7.38 2.12 23.83
CA PRO A 68 -8.66 1.77 23.22
C PRO A 68 -8.51 1.44 21.74
N SER A 69 -9.41 0.61 21.22
CA SER A 69 -9.45 0.28 19.79
C SER A 69 -10.17 1.38 19.00
N LEU A 70 -9.59 1.79 17.88
CA LEU A 70 -10.21 2.71 16.92
C LEU A 70 -10.64 1.95 15.66
N LEU A 71 -11.92 2.03 15.31
CA LEU A 71 -12.48 1.45 14.08
C LEU A 71 -12.72 2.55 13.05
N LEU A 72 -12.07 2.43 11.89
CA LEU A 72 -12.20 3.37 10.78
C LEU A 72 -12.98 2.73 9.62
N LEU A 73 -14.17 3.25 9.34
CA LEU A 73 -15.07 2.75 8.30
C LEU A 73 -15.03 3.64 7.07
N HIS A 74 -14.67 3.08 5.92
CA HIS A 74 -14.60 3.83 4.67
C HIS A 74 -16.00 4.16 4.11
N GLY A 75 -16.07 5.17 3.24
CA GLY A 75 -17.30 5.57 2.54
C GLY A 75 -17.71 4.63 1.40
N PHE A 76 -18.75 5.02 0.68
CA PHE A 76 -19.29 4.29 -0.47
C PHE A 76 -18.22 4.05 -1.55
N SER A 77 -18.13 2.82 -2.06
CA SER A 77 -17.14 2.34 -3.06
C SER A 77 -15.65 2.52 -2.68
N ALA A 78 -15.33 3.08 -1.51
CA ALA A 78 -13.98 3.23 -1.04
C ALA A 78 -13.43 1.91 -0.48
N SER A 79 -12.18 1.93 -0.02
CA SER A 79 -11.55 0.79 0.63
C SER A 79 -10.78 1.23 1.87
N LYS A 80 -10.38 0.27 2.71
CA LYS A 80 -9.55 0.48 3.90
C LYS A 80 -8.26 1.28 3.66
N ASP A 81 -7.76 1.32 2.41
CA ASP A 81 -6.53 2.04 2.07
C ASP A 81 -6.71 3.58 2.07
N MET A 82 -7.96 4.10 2.04
CA MET A 82 -8.21 5.55 2.11
C MET A 82 -7.67 6.20 3.38
N TRP A 83 -7.50 5.40 4.44
CA TRP A 83 -7.06 5.85 5.75
C TRP A 83 -5.53 5.97 5.86
N LEU A 84 -4.76 5.42 4.92
CA LEU A 84 -3.28 5.41 4.99
C LEU A 84 -2.62 6.79 5.15
N PRO A 85 -3.12 7.88 4.54
CA PRO A 85 -2.56 9.21 4.75
C PRO A 85 -2.85 9.78 6.15
N ILE A 86 -3.92 9.32 6.80
CA ILE A 86 -4.48 9.88 8.03
C ILE A 86 -3.92 9.16 9.26
N VAL A 87 -3.76 7.83 9.19
CA VAL A 87 -3.31 6.99 10.31
C VAL A 87 -1.78 7.01 10.51
N LYS A 88 -1.10 8.08 10.06
CA LYS A 88 0.32 8.31 10.32
C LYS A 88 0.60 8.40 11.82
#